data_AF-A0A6N3URW9-F1
#
_entry.id   AF-A0A6N3URW9-F1
#
_cell.length_a   1.000
_cell.length_b   1.000
_cell.length_c   1.000
_cell.angle_alpha   90.00
_cell.angle_beta   90.00
_cell.angle_gamma   90.00
#
_symmetry.space_group_name_H-M   'P 1'
#
loop_
_entity.id
_entity.type
_entity.pdbx_description
1 polymer ?
#
loop_
_entity_poly.entity_id
_entity_poly.type
_entity_poly.pdbx_seq_one_letter_code
_entity_poly.pdbx_strand_id
1 'polypeptide(L)'
;LVLAEAGQRRVYGAMAVPEDHGVAPTVRALLQQAGSPVGDYQLIEASRGGFARVDEALLAFIRRSELDSGVPLEPLYTGKALLALKEAVDAGHVRRGMRVVFVHTGGLQGRRGFAPAV
;
A
#
# COMPACT_ATOMS: atom_id res chain seq x y z
N LEU A 1 3.51 11.42 -5.62
CA LEU A 1 4.24 10.33 -6.32
C LEU A 1 3.93 10.31 -7.81
N VAL A 2 2.68 10.08 -8.23
CA VAL A 2 2.31 10.06 -9.66
C VAL A 2 2.78 11.30 -10.44
N LEU A 3 2.51 12.50 -9.92
CA LEU A 3 2.98 13.76 -10.52
C LEU A 3 4.52 13.88 -10.57
N ALA A 4 5.21 13.36 -9.55
CA ALA A 4 6.66 13.46 -9.44
C ALA A 4 7.38 12.49 -10.40
N GLU A 5 6.83 11.29 -10.62
CA GLU A 5 7.37 10.36 -11.61
C GLU A 5 7.12 10.83 -13.05
N ALA A 6 6.13 11.68 -13.29
CA ALA A 6 5.81 12.22 -14.62
C ALA A 6 5.72 11.14 -15.72
N GLY A 7 5.22 9.95 -15.38
CA GLY A 7 5.10 8.80 -16.29
C GLY A 7 6.39 8.02 -16.56
N GLN A 8 7.53 8.39 -15.95
CA GLN A 8 8.80 7.66 -16.13
C GLN A 8 8.77 6.26 -15.52
N ARG A 9 8.06 6.09 -14.40
CA ARG A 9 7.86 4.80 -13.73
C ARG A 9 6.42 4.68 -13.31
N ARG A 10 5.93 3.45 -13.33
CA ARG A 10 4.60 3.10 -12.84
C ARG A 10 4.53 3.28 -11.32
N VAL A 11 3.48 3.94 -10.85
CA VAL A 11 3.19 4.08 -9.41
C VAL A 11 2.07 3.13 -9.02
N TYR A 12 2.29 2.33 -7.99
CA TYR A 12 1.26 1.45 -7.43
C TYR A 12 0.75 2.04 -6.11
N GLY A 13 -0.57 2.14 -5.96
CA GLY A 13 -1.23 2.62 -4.74
C GLY A 13 -2.09 1.53 -4.11
N ALA A 14 -1.70 1.04 -2.93
CA ALA A 14 -2.51 0.11 -2.15
C ALA A 14 -3.66 0.87 -1.45
N MET A 15 -4.90 0.54 -1.78
CA MET A 15 -6.09 1.18 -1.22
C MET A 15 -6.42 0.56 0.13
N ALA A 16 -6.43 1.39 1.18
CA ALA A 16 -6.83 0.97 2.53
C ALA A 16 -8.36 0.97 2.75
N VAL A 17 -9.13 1.35 1.72
CA VAL A 17 -10.59 1.37 1.68
C VAL A 17 -11.07 0.66 0.41
N PRO A 18 -12.31 0.12 0.39
CA PRO A 18 -12.88 -0.49 -0.80
C PRO A 18 -13.04 0.51 -1.97
N GLU A 19 -13.19 -0.02 -3.19
CA GLU A 19 -13.22 0.77 -4.43
C GLU A 19 -14.33 1.82 -4.49
N ASP A 20 -15.48 1.54 -3.86
CA ASP A 20 -16.65 2.41 -3.80
C ASP A 20 -16.48 3.63 -2.88
N HIS A 21 -15.35 3.75 -2.16
CA HIS A 21 -15.04 4.89 -1.29
C HIS A 21 -14.40 6.08 -2.03
N GLY A 22 -14.45 6.10 -3.37
CA GLY A 22 -14.12 7.28 -4.17
C GLY A 22 -12.63 7.58 -4.35
N VAL A 23 -11.72 6.67 -3.98
CA VAL A 23 -10.26 6.88 -4.16
C VAL A 23 -9.90 7.15 -5.62
N ALA A 24 -10.39 6.31 -6.54
CA ALA A 24 -10.09 6.44 -7.96
C ALA A 24 -10.57 7.79 -8.56
N PRO A 25 -11.83 8.23 -8.39
CA PRO A 25 -12.24 9.54 -8.89
C PRO A 25 -11.50 10.70 -8.21
N THR A 26 -11.20 10.63 -6.91
CA THR A 26 -10.41 11.67 -6.22
C THR A 26 -9.00 11.79 -6.80
N VAL A 27 -8.28 10.67 -7.01
CA VAL A 27 -6.95 10.70 -7.62
C VAL A 27 -7.02 11.29 -9.04
N ARG A 28 -8.00 10.90 -9.85
CA ARG A 28 -8.18 11.46 -11.21
C ARG A 28 -8.43 12.97 -11.16
N ALA A 29 -9.29 13.45 -10.27
CA ALA A 29 -9.58 14.88 -10.13
C ALA A 29 -8.33 15.68 -9.74
N LEU A 30 -7.52 15.17 -8.80
CA LEU A 30 -6.28 15.82 -8.39
C LEU A 30 -5.25 15.88 -9.52
N LEU A 31 -5.12 14.83 -10.34
CA LEU A 31 -4.23 14.81 -11.50
C LEU A 31 -4.67 15.80 -12.59
N GLN A 32 -5.99 15.87 -12.84
CA GLN A 32 -6.57 16.85 -13.77
C GLN A 32 -6.33 18.29 -13.31
N GLN A 33 -6.55 18.58 -12.03
CA GLN A 33 -6.26 19.90 -11.43
C GLN A 33 -4.79 20.29 -11.55
N ALA A 34 -3.88 19.31 -11.48
CA ALA A 34 -2.45 19.51 -11.65
C ALA A 34 -2.01 19.65 -13.12
N GLY A 35 -2.93 19.63 -14.09
CA GLY A 35 -2.61 19.74 -15.52
C GLY A 35 -1.85 18.54 -16.09
N SER A 36 -1.91 17.38 -15.41
CA SER A 36 -1.23 16.15 -15.82
C SER A 36 -2.25 15.10 -16.24
N PRO A 37 -2.54 14.98 -17.54
CA PRO A 37 -3.49 14.00 -18.03
C PRO A 37 -2.81 12.62 -18.03
N VAL A 38 -3.19 11.79 -17.06
CA VAL A 38 -2.91 10.35 -16.99
C VAL A 38 -1.45 10.00 -16.69
N GLY A 39 -1.06 10.12 -15.42
CA GLY A 39 0.15 9.46 -14.95
C GLY A 39 0.01 7.93 -15.00
N ASP A 40 1.11 7.23 -15.22
CA ASP A 40 1.13 5.76 -15.21
C ASP A 40 1.01 5.26 -13.75
N TYR A 41 -0.21 4.97 -13.31
CA TYR A 41 -0.47 4.43 -11.98
C TYR A 41 -1.53 3.33 -11.96
N GLN A 42 -1.44 2.45 -10.97
CA GLN A 42 -2.42 1.40 -10.70
C GLN A 42 -2.83 1.43 -9.23
N LEU A 43 -4.12 1.36 -8.97
CA LEU A 43 -4.64 1.14 -7.63
C LEU A 43 -4.80 -0.37 -7.38
N ILE A 44 -4.41 -0.82 -6.21
CA ILE A 44 -4.49 -2.21 -5.77
C ILE A 44 -5.47 -2.27 -4.60
N GLU A 45 -6.44 -3.18 -4.64
CA GLU A 45 -7.31 -3.47 -3.48
C GLU A 45 -6.44 -4.06 -2.37
N ALA A 46 -6.35 -3.37 -1.24
CA ALA A 46 -5.61 -3.84 -0.06
C ALA A 46 -6.39 -3.61 1.23
N SER A 47 -7.67 -3.21 1.14
CA SER A 47 -8.46 -2.80 2.30
C SER A 47 -8.79 -3.98 3.19
N ARG A 48 -8.78 -5.19 2.64
CA ARG A 48 -9.23 -6.41 3.33
C ARG A 48 -10.71 -6.33 3.68
N GLY A 49 -11.50 -5.84 2.73
CA GLY A 49 -12.96 -5.72 2.84
C GLY A 49 -13.46 -4.52 3.65
N GLY A 50 -12.59 -3.54 3.96
CA GLY A 50 -13.01 -2.33 4.66
C GLY A 50 -11.90 -1.52 5.30
N PHE A 51 -12.20 -0.27 5.63
CA PHE A 51 -11.28 0.55 6.41
C PHE A 51 -11.01 -0.06 7.79
N ALA A 52 -9.76 0.03 8.26
CA ALA A 52 -9.31 -0.52 9.54
C ALA A 52 -9.59 -2.02 9.77
N ARG A 53 -9.98 -2.77 8.73
CA ARG A 53 -10.06 -4.23 8.79
C ARG A 53 -8.67 -4.82 8.96
N VAL A 54 -8.52 -5.67 9.96
CA VAL A 54 -7.29 -6.38 10.31
C VAL A 54 -7.67 -7.83 10.56
N ASP A 55 -6.90 -8.75 9.99
CA ASP A 55 -7.05 -10.18 10.23
C ASP A 55 -5.72 -10.84 10.61
N GLU A 56 -5.81 -12.10 11.03
CA GLU A 56 -4.66 -12.85 11.54
C GLU A 56 -3.56 -13.02 10.49
N ALA A 57 -3.92 -13.16 9.21
CA ALA A 57 -2.96 -13.29 8.12
C ALA A 57 -2.12 -12.02 7.98
N LEU A 58 -2.77 -10.84 8.00
CA LEU A 58 -2.07 -9.56 7.99
C LEU A 58 -1.17 -9.39 9.22
N LEU A 59 -1.65 -9.72 10.41
CA LEU A 59 -0.86 -9.61 11.65
C LEU A 59 0.34 -10.55 11.65
N ALA A 60 0.16 -11.79 11.19
CA ALA A 60 1.25 -12.76 11.07
C ALA A 60 2.30 -12.30 10.06
N PHE A 61 1.85 -11.78 8.91
CA PHE A 61 2.73 -11.22 7.89
C PHE A 61 3.54 -10.04 8.43
N ILE A 62 2.91 -9.10 9.13
CA ILE A 62 3.58 -7.95 9.75
C ILE A 62 4.66 -8.42 10.73
N ARG A 63 4.32 -9.33 11.65
CA ARG A 63 5.29 -9.88 12.61
C ARG A 63 6.49 -10.52 11.91
N ARG A 64 6.25 -11.31 10.87
CA ARG A 64 7.33 -11.96 10.12
C ARG A 64 8.19 -10.95 9.38
N SER A 65 7.58 -9.98 8.71
CA SER A 65 8.28 -8.93 7.97
C SER A 65 9.16 -8.07 8.88
N GLU A 66 8.69 -7.78 10.10
CA GLU A 66 9.45 -7.06 11.11
C GLU A 66 10.65 -7.86 11.62
N LEU A 67 10.48 -9.16 11.84
CA LEU A 67 11.59 -10.04 12.22
C LEU A 67 12.64 -10.14 11.11
N ASP A 68 12.22 -10.22 9.85
CA ASP A 68 13.12 -10.39 8.71
C ASP A 68 13.85 -9.09 8.32
N SER A 69 13.22 -7.93 8.50
CA SER A 69 13.73 -6.64 8.00
C SER A 69 14.16 -5.64 9.08
N GLY A 70 13.68 -5.80 10.33
CA GLY A 70 13.83 -4.81 11.39
C GLY A 70 13.01 -3.53 11.19
N VAL A 71 12.19 -3.42 10.13
CA VAL A 71 11.39 -2.23 9.84
C VAL A 71 9.98 -2.36 10.45
N PRO A 72 9.59 -1.48 11.39
CA PRO A 72 8.28 -1.56 12.01
C PRO A 72 7.16 -1.17 11.04
N LEU A 73 6.09 -1.98 10.95
CA LEU A 73 4.90 -1.72 10.12
C LEU A 73 3.65 -1.54 10.98
N GLU A 74 2.56 -1.04 10.40
CA GLU A 74 1.26 -0.97 11.07
C GLU A 74 0.12 -1.52 10.17
N PRO A 75 -0.99 -1.99 10.75
CA PRO A 75 -1.96 -2.78 10.00
C PRO A 75 -3.00 -1.96 9.19
N LEU A 76 -3.07 -0.63 9.33
CA LEU A 76 -4.05 0.19 8.60
C LEU A 76 -3.59 0.54 7.19
N TYR A 77 -2.29 0.73 6.97
CA TYR A 77 -1.75 1.22 5.69
C TYR A 77 -0.49 0.46 5.25
N THR A 78 0.63 0.64 5.95
CA THR A 78 1.96 0.18 5.52
C THR A 78 2.08 -1.33 5.49
N GLY A 79 1.50 -2.03 6.47
CA GLY A 79 1.44 -3.49 6.49
C GLY A 79 0.59 -4.04 5.35
N LYS A 80 -0.55 -3.41 5.04
CA LYS A 80 -1.42 -3.78 3.90
C LYS A 80 -0.72 -3.55 2.57
N ALA A 81 -0.03 -2.43 2.42
CA ALA A 81 0.71 -2.12 1.20
C ALA A 81 1.88 -3.09 0.97
N LEU A 82 2.62 -3.45 2.03
CA LEU A 82 3.72 -4.41 1.90
C LEU A 82 3.19 -5.82 1.62
N LEU A 83 2.06 -6.20 2.21
CA LEU A 83 1.41 -7.48 1.91
C LEU A 83 0.97 -7.56 0.45
N ALA A 84 0.34 -6.50 -0.08
CA ALA A 84 -0.03 -6.42 -1.49
C ALA A 84 1.19 -6.51 -2.43
N LEU A 85 2.33 -5.92 -2.05
CA LEU A 85 3.57 -6.08 -2.79
C LEU A 85 4.07 -7.53 -2.75
N LYS A 86 4.00 -8.20 -1.60
CA LYS A 86 4.37 -9.61 -1.44
C LYS A 86 3.48 -10.51 -2.30
N GLU A 87 2.18 -10.26 -2.34
CA GLU A 87 1.24 -10.98 -3.20
C GLU A 87 1.55 -10.76 -4.69
N ALA A 88 1.94 -9.53 -5.09
CA ALA A 88 2.37 -9.25 -6.46
C ALA A 88 3.69 -9.96 -6.84
N VAL A 89 4.61 -10.13 -5.89
CA VAL A 89 5.81 -10.95 -6.07
C VAL A 89 5.44 -12.42 -6.28
N ASP A 90 4.59 -12.97 -5.41
CA ASP A 90 4.15 -14.38 -5.49
C ASP A 90 3.39 -14.67 -6.80
N ALA A 91 2.59 -13.71 -7.27
CA ALA A 91 1.87 -13.79 -8.54
C ALA A 91 2.77 -13.59 -9.77
N GLY A 92 4.07 -13.33 -9.59
CA GLY A 92 5.03 -13.14 -10.68
C GLY A 92 4.94 -11.79 -11.39
N HIS A 93 4.19 -10.83 -10.85
CA HIS A 93 4.13 -9.46 -11.37
C HIS A 93 5.43 -8.70 -11.11
N VAL A 94 6.14 -9.04 -10.02
CA VAL A 94 7.50 -8.55 -9.75
C VAL A 94 8.49 -9.68 -10.02
N ARG A 95 9.19 -9.58 -11.15
CA ARG A 95 10.13 -10.61 -11.62
C ARG A 95 11.55 -10.36 -11.15
N ARG A 96 12.36 -11.42 -11.09
CA ARG A 96 13.80 -11.33 -10.80
C ARG A 96 14.46 -10.30 -11.72
N GLY A 97 15.28 -9.41 -11.14
CA GLY A 97 15.94 -8.31 -11.85
C GLY A 97 15.14 -7.00 -11.89
N MET A 98 13.85 -7.02 -11.52
CA MET A 98 13.09 -5.77 -11.33
C MET A 98 13.54 -5.08 -10.04
N ARG A 99 13.63 -3.76 -10.09
CA ARG A 99 13.88 -2.90 -8.92
C ARG A 99 12.57 -2.27 -8.51
N VAL A 100 12.22 -2.42 -7.24
CA VAL A 100 11.01 -1.84 -6.64
C VAL A 100 11.42 -0.88 -5.54
N VAL A 101 10.77 0.28 -5.48
CA VAL A 101 10.86 1.20 -4.35
C VAL A 101 9.55 1.11 -3.59
N PHE A 102 9.62 0.63 -2.34
CA PHE A 102 8.49 0.65 -1.43
C PHE A 102 8.56 1.91 -0.56
N VAL A 103 7.48 2.70 -0.54
CA VAL A 103 7.41 3.91 0.28
C VAL A 103 6.74 3.57 1.60
N HIS A 104 7.53 3.49 2.66
CA HIS A 104 7.03 3.34 4.02
C HIS A 104 6.42 4.66 4.50
N THR A 105 5.10 4.81 4.40
CA THR A 105 4.39 6.07 4.70
C THR A 105 4.29 6.43 6.19
N GLY A 106 4.81 5.58 7.08
CA GLY A 106 4.84 5.83 8.53
C GLY A 106 3.58 5.27 9.20
N GLY A 107 2.97 6.04 10.09
CA GLY A 107 1.67 5.69 10.67
C GLY A 107 1.70 4.84 11.93
N LEU A 108 2.87 4.57 12.53
CA LEU A 108 3.04 3.64 13.67
C LEU A 108 2.11 3.89 14.86
N GLN A 109 1.55 5.09 15.00
CA GLN A 109 0.46 5.37 15.93
C GLN A 109 -0.74 4.42 15.79
N GLY A 110 -0.99 3.89 14.58
CA GLY A 110 -2.05 2.94 14.26
C GLY A 110 -1.87 1.58 14.95
N ARG A 111 -0.68 1.28 15.48
CA ARG A 111 -0.42 0.07 16.27
C ARG A 111 -1.13 0.05 17.61
N ARG A 112 -1.43 1.21 18.19
CA ARG A 112 -1.93 1.29 19.57
C ARG A 112 -3.25 0.56 19.79
N GLY A 113 -4.06 0.37 18.73
CA GLY A 113 -5.30 -0.40 18.79
C GLY A 113 -5.13 -1.92 18.65
N PHE A 114 -3.92 -2.41 18.37
CA PHE A 114 -3.65 -3.81 18.00
C PHE A 114 -2.44 -4.41 18.71
N ALA A 115 -1.69 -3.63 19.48
CA ALA A 115 -0.68 -4.15 20.38
C ALA A 115 -1.38 -4.95 21.49
N PRO A 116 -0.86 -6.13 21.88
CA PRO A 116 -1.36 -6.82 23.07
C PRO A 116 -1.26 -5.86 24.27
N ALA A 117 -2.28 -5.87 25.13
CA ALA A 117 -2.21 -5.17 26.40
C ALA A 117 -0.96 -5.65 27.15
N VAL A 118 -0.09 -4.70 27.49
CA VAL A 118 1.07 -4.93 28.34
C VAL A 118 0.64 -5.19 29.77
#